data_AF-A0AAV2N338-F1
#
_entry.id   AF-A0AAV2N338-F1
#
_cell.length_a   1.000
_cell.length_b   1.000
_cell.length_c   1.000
_cell.angle_alpha   90.00
_cell.angle_beta   90.00
_cell.angle_gamma   90.00
#
_symmetry.space_group_name_H-M   'P 1'
#
loop_
_entity.id
_entity.type
_entity.pdbx_description
1 polymer ?
#
loop_
_entity_poly.entity_id
_entity_poly.type
_entity_poly.pdbx_seq_one_letter_code
_entity_poly.pdbx_strand_id
1 'polypeptide(L)'
;MKVLTLCICVLVLATSNLADSKIKQQFKNAMSTVEEDVETCIEENTISADDWYDEDQIMNGLYAKPENEERTRKVGCTIACVLKKRNLMEGSNINERKLHEVLSRELGGSPIEGKAHKIARDCMKEVKNITEECEKSFSLFTCVIRAIHKMQKHEDHGNAEIEENEETEQTV
;
A
#
# COMPACT_ATOMS: atom_id res chain seq x y z
N MET A 1 47.92 -12.05 23.40
CA MET A 1 46.48 -11.74 23.23
C MET A 1 46.25 -10.27 22.85
N LYS A 2 46.86 -9.78 21.77
CA LYS A 2 46.60 -8.41 21.24
C LYS A 2 46.51 -8.38 19.70
N VAL A 3 46.92 -9.46 19.02
CA VAL A 3 46.87 -9.60 17.56
C VAL A 3 45.52 -10.16 17.09
N LEU A 4 44.89 -11.04 17.87
CA LEU A 4 43.56 -11.59 17.53
C LEU A 4 42.44 -10.54 17.59
N THR A 5 42.58 -9.52 18.43
CA THR A 5 41.61 -8.42 18.53
C THR A 5 41.62 -7.52 17.30
N LEU A 6 42.76 -7.42 16.59
CA LEU A 6 42.89 -6.61 15.38
C LEU A 6 42.29 -7.29 14.13
N CYS A 7 42.31 -8.63 14.07
CA CYS A 7 41.68 -9.36 12.95
C CYS A 7 40.15 -9.32 12.98
N ILE A 8 39.53 -9.20 14.16
CA ILE A 8 38.07 -9.09 14.29
C ILE A 8 37.59 -7.72 13.76
N CYS A 9 38.35 -6.63 14.00
CA CYS A 9 38.00 -5.31 13.49
C CYS A 9 38.10 -5.19 11.96
N VAL A 10 39.07 -5.87 11.33
CA VAL A 10 39.22 -5.82 9.86
C VAL A 10 38.13 -6.62 9.15
N LEU A 11 37.64 -7.71 9.73
CA LEU A 11 36.50 -8.46 9.19
C LEU A 11 35.16 -7.73 9.39
N VAL A 12 34.99 -6.97 10.48
CA VAL A 12 33.81 -6.11 10.70
C VAL A 12 33.81 -4.88 9.80
N LEU A 13 34.99 -4.34 9.44
CA LEU A 13 35.12 -3.23 8.49
C LEU A 13 35.01 -3.66 7.02
N ALA A 14 35.27 -4.92 6.69
CA ALA A 14 35.08 -5.47 5.34
C ALA A 14 33.61 -5.81 5.04
N THR A 15 32.79 -6.10 6.05
CA THR A 15 31.34 -6.37 5.86
C THR A 15 30.46 -5.12 5.98
N SER A 16 30.95 -4.03 6.56
CA SER A 16 30.21 -2.76 6.67
C SER A 16 30.29 -1.87 5.43
N ASN A 17 30.93 -2.34 4.34
CA ASN A 17 31.07 -1.60 3.08
C ASN A 17 30.25 -2.18 1.90
N LEU A 18 29.19 -2.94 2.17
CA LEU A 18 28.14 -3.24 1.16
C LEU A 18 26.75 -2.72 1.54
N ALA A 19 26.67 -1.70 2.40
CA ALA A 19 25.46 -0.87 2.48
C ALA A 19 25.63 0.27 1.48
N ASP A 20 25.18 0.06 0.25
CA ASP A 20 25.17 1.03 -0.82
C ASP A 20 24.49 2.33 -0.34
N SER A 21 25.29 3.32 0.05
CA SER A 21 24.82 4.58 0.65
C SER A 21 23.91 5.34 -0.32
N LYS A 22 24.10 5.12 -1.61
CA LYS A 22 23.30 5.68 -2.70
C LYS A 22 21.91 5.07 -2.75
N ILE A 23 21.75 3.75 -2.56
CA ILE A 23 20.44 3.08 -2.53
C ILE A 23 19.66 3.50 -1.28
N LYS A 24 20.31 3.55 -0.11
CA LYS A 24 19.67 4.02 1.13
C LYS A 24 19.26 5.50 1.06
N GLN A 25 20.09 6.34 0.43
CA GLN A 25 19.78 7.75 0.23
C GLN A 25 18.71 7.95 -0.86
N GLN A 26 18.73 7.18 -1.94
CA GLN A 26 17.68 7.17 -2.95
C GLN A 26 16.35 6.68 -2.39
N PHE A 27 16.36 5.65 -1.55
CA PHE A 27 15.18 5.17 -0.84
C PHE A 27 14.63 6.22 0.12
N LYS A 28 15.51 6.86 0.93
CA LYS A 28 15.11 7.95 1.82
C LYS A 28 14.53 9.14 1.06
N ASN A 29 15.13 9.53 -0.06
CA ASN A 29 14.65 10.61 -0.91
C ASN A 29 13.35 10.23 -1.66
N ALA A 30 13.20 8.97 -2.06
CA ALA A 30 11.99 8.46 -2.70
C ALA A 30 10.81 8.39 -1.72
N MET A 31 11.07 8.08 -0.45
CA MET A 31 10.06 8.06 0.60
C MET A 31 9.69 9.49 1.04
N SER A 32 10.66 10.39 1.19
CA SER A 32 10.39 11.81 1.52
C SER A 32 9.60 12.52 0.42
N THR A 33 9.80 12.15 -0.84
CA THR A 33 8.99 12.71 -1.94
C THR A 33 7.57 12.15 -1.97
N VAL A 34 7.31 10.93 -1.48
CA VAL A 34 5.93 10.42 -1.33
C VAL A 34 5.19 11.23 -0.26
N GLU A 35 5.85 11.47 0.87
CA GLU A 35 5.26 12.27 1.96
C GLU A 35 4.97 13.70 1.49
N GLU A 36 5.91 14.35 0.80
CA GLU A 36 5.73 15.69 0.22
C GLU A 36 4.60 15.74 -0.84
N ASP A 37 4.53 14.75 -1.73
CA ASP A 37 3.45 14.65 -2.73
C ASP A 37 2.08 14.52 -2.05
N VAL A 38 1.99 13.72 -0.98
CA VAL A 38 0.76 13.51 -0.20
C VAL A 38 0.36 14.77 0.56
N GLU A 39 1.29 15.41 1.28
CA GLU A 39 1.05 16.65 2.01
C GLU A 39 0.54 17.75 1.07
N THR A 40 1.22 17.93 -0.06
CA THR A 40 0.81 18.91 -1.08
C THR A 40 -0.61 18.64 -1.58
N CYS A 41 -0.94 17.38 -1.90
CA CYS A 41 -2.27 17.02 -2.39
C CYS A 41 -3.37 17.19 -1.33
N ILE A 42 -3.04 16.98 -0.05
CA ILE A 42 -3.94 17.24 1.08
C ILE A 42 -4.26 18.73 1.18
N GLU A 43 -3.23 19.59 1.09
CA GLU A 43 -3.39 21.04 1.10
C GLU A 43 -4.21 21.54 -0.10
N GLU A 44 -3.85 21.11 -1.32
CA GLU A 44 -4.53 21.48 -2.58
C GLU A 44 -6.04 21.13 -2.55
N ASN A 45 -6.42 20.04 -1.88
CA ASN A 45 -7.81 19.58 -1.81
C ASN A 45 -8.51 19.92 -0.48
N THR A 46 -7.83 20.61 0.43
CA THR A 46 -8.35 21.00 1.75
C THR A 46 -8.95 19.81 2.51
N ILE A 47 -8.21 18.70 2.54
CA ILE A 47 -8.54 17.49 3.30
C ILE A 47 -7.92 17.59 4.70
N SER A 48 -8.65 17.14 5.72
CA SER A 48 -8.16 16.93 7.08
C SER A 48 -8.03 15.44 7.39
N ALA A 49 -7.47 15.09 8.54
CA ALA A 49 -7.39 13.69 8.98
C ALA A 49 -8.79 13.04 9.10
N ASP A 50 -9.79 13.79 9.57
CA ASP A 50 -11.16 13.31 9.79
C ASP A 50 -11.93 13.08 8.48
N ASP A 51 -11.45 13.66 7.36
CA ASP A 51 -12.06 13.45 6.05
C ASP A 51 -11.74 12.06 5.48
N TRP A 52 -10.69 11.38 5.94
CA TRP A 52 -10.35 10.04 5.49
C TRP A 52 -11.34 9.01 6.04
N TYR A 53 -11.72 8.05 5.21
CA TYR A 53 -12.56 6.94 5.64
C TYR A 53 -11.68 5.84 6.23
N ASP A 54 -12.02 5.41 7.45
CA ASP A 54 -11.47 4.18 8.01
C ASP A 54 -12.06 2.94 7.31
N GLU A 55 -11.50 1.78 7.65
CA GLU A 55 -11.91 0.50 7.07
C GLU A 55 -13.39 0.19 7.31
N ASP A 56 -13.91 0.39 8.53
CA ASP A 56 -15.30 0.13 8.89
C ASP A 56 -16.26 1.03 8.11
N GLN A 57 -15.91 2.31 7.96
CA GLN A 57 -16.64 3.30 7.17
C GLN A 57 -16.66 2.94 5.67
N ILE A 58 -15.59 2.35 5.13
CA ILE A 58 -15.60 1.82 3.76
C ILE A 58 -16.46 0.57 3.67
N MET A 59 -16.33 -0.36 4.61
CA MET A 59 -17.07 -1.63 4.57
C MET A 59 -18.58 -1.44 4.77
N ASN A 60 -18.99 -0.43 5.53
CA ASN A 60 -20.41 -0.09 5.75
C ASN A 60 -21.00 0.86 4.69
N GLY A 61 -20.19 1.31 3.71
CA GLY A 61 -20.64 2.16 2.62
C GLY A 61 -20.95 3.60 3.00
N LEU A 62 -20.35 4.13 4.09
CA LEU A 62 -20.58 5.50 4.55
C LEU A 62 -20.33 6.54 3.43
N TYR A 63 -19.33 6.28 2.59
CA TYR A 63 -18.95 7.14 1.46
C TYR A 63 -20.03 7.31 0.40
N ALA A 64 -21.00 6.38 0.32
CA ALA A 64 -22.07 6.40 -0.68
C ALA A 64 -23.30 7.19 -0.23
N LYS A 65 -23.33 7.64 1.03
CA LYS A 65 -24.44 8.44 1.54
C LYS A 65 -24.40 9.87 0.97
N PRO A 66 -25.55 10.48 0.61
CA PRO A 66 -25.58 11.82 0.01
C PRO A 66 -24.89 12.89 0.85
N GLU A 67 -24.99 12.82 2.18
CA GLU A 67 -24.32 13.76 3.09
C GLU A 67 -22.78 13.72 3.01
N ASN A 68 -22.21 12.67 2.43
CA ASN A 68 -20.77 12.46 2.28
C ASN A 68 -20.28 12.70 0.84
N GLU A 69 -21.13 13.14 -0.09
CA GLU A 69 -20.74 13.30 -1.51
C GLU A 69 -19.51 14.22 -1.69
N GLU A 70 -19.49 15.36 -0.99
CA GLU A 70 -18.35 16.29 -1.05
C GLU A 70 -17.08 15.69 -0.43
N ARG A 71 -17.21 15.04 0.74
CA ARG A 71 -16.09 14.37 1.42
C ARG A 71 -15.48 13.29 0.52
N THR A 72 -16.33 12.44 -0.07
CA THR A 72 -15.95 11.41 -1.03
C THR A 72 -15.24 11.99 -2.24
N ARG A 73 -15.79 13.07 -2.82
CA ARG A 73 -15.17 13.76 -3.96
C ARG A 73 -13.78 14.28 -3.60
N LYS A 74 -13.63 14.97 -2.46
CA LYS A 74 -12.34 15.52 -2.00
C LYS A 74 -11.29 14.43 -1.81
N VAL A 75 -11.64 13.34 -1.10
CA VAL A 75 -10.73 12.20 -0.89
C VAL A 75 -10.31 11.59 -2.24
N GLY A 76 -11.27 11.39 -3.14
CA GLY A 76 -11.01 10.92 -4.50
C GLY A 76 -10.04 11.82 -5.27
N CYS A 77 -10.22 13.14 -5.20
CA CYS A 77 -9.35 14.10 -5.86
C CYS A 77 -7.94 14.14 -5.24
N THR A 78 -7.82 13.99 -3.92
CA THR A 78 -6.52 13.87 -3.25
C THR A 78 -5.76 12.63 -3.74
N ILE A 79 -6.44 11.48 -3.86
CA ILE A 79 -5.81 10.26 -4.40
C ILE A 79 -5.41 10.46 -5.87
N ALA A 80 -6.28 11.06 -6.69
CA ALA A 80 -5.98 11.37 -8.08
C ALA A 80 -4.74 12.29 -8.21
N CYS A 81 -4.64 13.30 -7.36
CA CYS A 81 -3.50 14.21 -7.28
C CYS A 81 -2.19 13.46 -7.00
N VAL A 82 -2.17 12.57 -5.99
CA VAL A 82 -0.98 11.77 -5.68
C VAL A 82 -0.62 10.88 -6.87
N LEU A 83 -1.58 10.17 -7.47
CA LEU A 83 -1.32 9.32 -8.63
C LEU A 83 -0.73 10.11 -9.81
N LYS A 84 -1.19 11.35 -10.04
CA LYS A 84 -0.64 12.24 -11.08
C LYS A 84 0.78 12.68 -10.77
N LYS A 85 1.07 13.16 -9.54
CA LYS A 85 2.43 13.58 -9.14
C LYS A 85 3.43 12.42 -9.24
N ARG A 86 2.98 11.19 -8.95
CA ARG A 86 3.77 9.95 -9.11
C ARG A 86 3.86 9.44 -10.56
N ASN A 87 3.31 10.17 -11.53
CA ASN A 87 3.28 9.78 -12.95
C ASN A 87 2.59 8.42 -13.20
N LEU A 88 1.64 8.05 -12.31
CA LEU A 88 0.81 6.85 -12.38
C LEU A 88 -0.55 7.12 -13.03
N MET A 89 -0.93 8.38 -13.20
CA MET A 89 -2.22 8.78 -13.78
C MET A 89 -2.06 9.98 -14.71
N GLU A 90 -2.76 9.93 -15.85
CA GLU A 90 -2.91 11.04 -16.79
C GLU A 90 -4.39 11.14 -17.17
N GLY A 91 -5.00 12.30 -16.94
CA GLY A 91 -6.46 12.38 -16.99
C GLY A 91 -7.08 11.39 -15.98
N SER A 92 -8.08 10.64 -16.41
CA SER A 92 -8.65 9.49 -15.69
C SER A 92 -8.01 8.15 -16.06
N ASN A 93 -6.89 8.14 -16.78
CA ASN A 93 -6.20 6.93 -17.18
C ASN A 93 -5.08 6.60 -16.19
N ILE A 94 -5.20 5.49 -15.47
CA ILE A 94 -4.17 5.01 -14.55
C ILE A 94 -3.27 4.03 -15.30
N ASN A 95 -1.97 4.27 -15.25
CA ASN A 95 -0.97 3.45 -15.90
C ASN A 95 -0.72 2.16 -15.09
N GLU A 96 -1.53 1.14 -15.35
CA GLU A 96 -1.47 -0.17 -14.67
C GLU A 96 -0.07 -0.82 -14.75
N ARG A 97 0.65 -0.63 -15.87
CA ARG A 97 2.02 -1.14 -16.01
C ARG A 97 2.95 -0.49 -14.98
N LYS A 98 2.98 0.84 -14.93
CA LYS A 98 3.79 1.58 -13.94
C LYS A 98 3.36 1.27 -12.50
N LEU A 99 2.07 1.08 -12.27
CA LEU A 99 1.58 0.66 -10.96
C LEU A 99 2.20 -0.68 -10.55
N HIS A 100 2.22 -1.67 -11.44
CA HIS A 100 2.90 -2.94 -11.20
C HIS A 100 4.41 -2.80 -11.02
N GLU A 101 5.09 -1.94 -11.79
CA GLU A 101 6.51 -1.66 -11.60
C GLU A 101 6.80 -1.08 -10.21
N VAL A 102 5.94 -0.18 -9.73
CA VAL A 102 6.02 0.34 -8.35
C VAL A 102 5.80 -0.79 -7.34
N LEU A 103 4.79 -1.64 -7.51
CA LEU A 103 4.55 -2.75 -6.59
C LEU A 103 5.73 -3.72 -6.52
N SER A 104 6.32 -4.11 -7.66
CA SER A 104 7.49 -4.98 -7.67
C SER A 104 8.72 -4.31 -7.04
N ARG A 105 8.85 -2.99 -7.16
CA ARG A 105 9.94 -2.24 -6.53
C ARG A 105 9.77 -2.16 -5.01
N GLU A 106 8.58 -1.81 -4.53
CA GLU A 106 8.33 -1.56 -3.10
C GLU A 106 8.09 -2.85 -2.30
N LEU A 107 7.53 -3.88 -2.94
CA LEU A 107 7.16 -5.15 -2.29
C LEU A 107 8.00 -6.33 -2.79
N GLY A 108 9.00 -6.11 -3.63
CA GLY A 108 9.84 -7.16 -4.21
C GLY A 108 10.41 -8.10 -3.16
N GLY A 109 10.07 -9.39 -3.26
CA GLY A 109 10.52 -10.41 -2.29
C GLY A 109 9.69 -10.49 -1.01
N SER A 110 8.65 -9.67 -0.88
CA SER A 110 7.66 -9.77 0.19
C SER A 110 6.66 -10.89 -0.08
N PRO A 111 6.24 -11.67 0.94
CA PRO A 111 5.18 -12.68 0.79
C PRO A 111 3.85 -12.12 0.25
N ILE A 112 3.62 -10.80 0.40
CA ILE A 112 2.39 -10.15 -0.06
C ILE A 112 2.48 -9.63 -1.51
N GLU A 113 3.65 -9.65 -2.15
CA GLU A 113 3.85 -9.10 -3.51
C GLU A 113 2.83 -9.66 -4.51
N GLY A 114 2.75 -11.00 -4.59
CA GLY A 114 1.81 -11.67 -5.49
C GLY A 114 0.34 -11.31 -5.22
N LYS A 115 -0.03 -11.15 -3.93
CA LYS A 115 -1.38 -10.73 -3.53
C LYS A 115 -1.63 -9.27 -3.94
N ALA A 116 -0.67 -8.38 -3.73
CA ALA A 116 -0.76 -6.96 -4.11
C ALA A 116 -0.92 -6.77 -5.62
N HIS A 117 -0.14 -7.49 -6.43
CA HIS A 117 -0.30 -7.48 -7.90
C HIS A 117 -1.69 -8.01 -8.32
N LYS A 118 -2.22 -9.03 -7.65
CA LYS A 118 -3.57 -9.53 -7.92
C LYS A 118 -4.64 -8.48 -7.59
N ILE A 119 -4.57 -7.86 -6.41
CA ILE A 119 -5.49 -6.79 -6.00
C ILE A 119 -5.47 -5.65 -7.01
N ALA A 120 -4.27 -5.20 -7.41
CA ALA A 120 -4.15 -4.12 -8.38
C ALA A 120 -4.87 -4.44 -9.70
N ARG A 121 -4.67 -5.64 -10.27
CA ARG A 121 -5.40 -6.04 -11.50
C ARG A 121 -6.91 -6.10 -11.30
N ASP A 122 -7.35 -6.71 -10.20
CA ASP A 122 -8.78 -6.88 -9.91
C ASP A 122 -9.47 -5.52 -9.75
N CYS A 123 -8.85 -4.60 -9.02
CA CYS A 123 -9.39 -3.25 -8.81
C CYS A 123 -9.28 -2.36 -10.05
N MET A 124 -8.20 -2.47 -10.83
CA MET A 124 -8.09 -1.76 -12.12
C MET A 124 -9.20 -2.19 -13.09
N LYS A 125 -9.55 -3.48 -13.10
CA LYS A 125 -10.69 -4.00 -13.87
C LYS A 125 -12.03 -3.46 -13.38
N GLU A 126 -12.20 -3.27 -12.07
CA GLU A 126 -13.43 -2.71 -11.48
C GLU A 126 -13.64 -1.26 -11.90
N VAL A 127 -12.59 -0.44 -11.87
CA VAL A 127 -12.70 0.99 -12.15
C VAL A 127 -12.56 1.37 -13.63
N LYS A 128 -12.39 0.38 -14.52
CA LYS A 128 -12.00 0.59 -15.93
C LYS A 128 -12.88 1.59 -16.69
N ASN A 129 -14.19 1.60 -16.39
CA ASN A 129 -15.19 2.39 -17.13
C ASN A 129 -15.46 3.76 -16.48
N ILE A 130 -14.85 4.07 -15.34
CA ILE A 130 -15.03 5.35 -14.67
C ILE A 130 -14.15 6.39 -15.36
N THR A 131 -14.78 7.47 -15.82
CA THR A 131 -14.14 8.54 -16.61
C THR A 131 -13.81 9.77 -15.79
N GLU A 132 -14.49 9.99 -14.67
CA GLU A 132 -14.17 11.07 -13.73
C GLU A 132 -12.99 10.68 -12.85
N GLU A 133 -11.99 11.56 -12.77
CA GLU A 133 -10.69 11.25 -12.18
C GLU A 133 -10.79 10.96 -10.67
N CYS A 134 -11.51 11.83 -9.96
CA CYS A 134 -11.68 11.72 -8.52
C CYS A 134 -12.53 10.50 -8.17
N GLU A 135 -13.61 10.26 -8.92
CA GLU A 135 -14.48 9.09 -8.73
C GLU A 135 -13.72 7.78 -8.97
N LYS A 136 -12.93 7.72 -10.05
CA LYS A 136 -12.12 6.55 -10.40
C LYS A 136 -11.08 6.25 -9.32
N SER A 137 -10.41 7.29 -8.85
CA SER A 137 -9.36 7.17 -7.82
C SER A 137 -9.93 6.75 -6.47
N PHE A 138 -11.08 7.30 -6.09
CA PHE A 138 -11.80 6.86 -4.89
C PHE A 138 -12.29 5.41 -4.99
N SER A 139 -12.86 5.03 -6.14
CA SER A 139 -13.33 3.66 -6.38
C SER A 139 -12.17 2.65 -6.36
N LEU A 140 -11.00 3.05 -6.87
CA LEU A 140 -9.79 2.23 -6.81
C LEU A 140 -9.36 2.03 -5.35
N PHE A 141 -9.31 3.11 -4.57
CA PHE A 141 -8.96 3.07 -3.14
C PHE A 141 -9.90 2.17 -2.34
N THR A 142 -11.21 2.35 -2.48
CA THR A 142 -12.19 1.52 -1.76
C THR A 142 -12.19 0.06 -2.21
N CYS A 143 -11.87 -0.23 -3.48
CA CYS A 143 -11.64 -1.59 -3.93
C CYS A 143 -10.43 -2.23 -3.22
N VAL A 144 -9.31 -1.50 -3.12
CA VAL A 144 -8.10 -1.99 -2.43
C VAL A 144 -8.38 -2.27 -0.96
N ILE A 145 -9.04 -1.35 -0.24
CA ILE A 145 -9.41 -1.55 1.17
C ILE A 145 -10.32 -2.78 1.35
N ARG A 146 -11.36 -2.93 0.52
CA ARG A 146 -12.24 -4.11 0.54
C ARG A 146 -11.49 -5.41 0.27
N ALA A 147 -10.47 -5.39 -0.60
CA ALA A 147 -9.67 -6.57 -0.91
C ALA A 147 -8.74 -6.95 0.26
N ILE A 148 -8.13 -5.96 0.92
CA ILE A 148 -7.30 -6.15 2.12
C ILE A 148 -8.14 -6.71 3.27
N HIS A 149 -9.31 -6.12 3.55
CA HIS A 149 -10.24 -6.58 4.58
C HIS A 149 -10.59 -8.07 4.39
N LYS A 150 -10.88 -8.48 3.14
CA LYS A 150 -11.15 -9.88 2.81
C LYS A 150 -9.94 -10.77 3.05
N MET A 151 -8.75 -10.31 2.70
CA MET A 151 -7.52 -11.08 2.92
C MET A 151 -7.25 -11.35 4.40
N GLN A 152 -7.43 -10.35 5.27
CA GLN A 152 -7.23 -10.50 6.72
C GLN A 152 -8.22 -11.52 7.30
N LYS A 153 -9.50 -11.44 6.93
CA LYS A 153 -10.50 -12.43 7.36
C LYS A 153 -10.19 -13.85 6.92
N HIS A 154 -9.57 -14.04 5.75
CA HIS A 154 -9.14 -15.36 5.29
C HIS A 154 -7.86 -15.88 5.98
N GLU A 155 -7.03 -14.99 6.54
CA GLU A 155 -5.88 -15.39 7.37
C GLU A 155 -6.35 -15.84 8.77
N ASP A 156 -7.39 -15.21 9.33
CA ASP A 156 -7.98 -15.61 10.62
C ASP A 156 -8.63 -17.01 10.58
N HIS A 157 -9.21 -17.42 9.44
CA HIS A 157 -9.75 -18.78 9.28
C HIS A 157 -8.67 -19.86 9.07
N GLY A 158 -7.44 -19.49 8.71
CA GLY A 158 -6.34 -20.43 8.51
C GLY A 158 -5.68 -20.94 9.81
N ASN A 159 -5.84 -20.19 10.91
CA ASN A 159 -5.33 -20.58 12.22
C ASN A 159 -6.37 -21.31 13.09
N ALA A 160 -7.67 -21.11 12.85
CA ALA A 160 -8.73 -21.77 13.60
C ALA A 160 -8.89 -23.26 13.27
N GLU A 161 -8.50 -23.70 12.07
CA GLU A 161 -8.59 -25.12 11.66
C GLU A 161 -7.43 -25.99 12.18
N ILE A 162 -6.38 -25.38 12.77
CA ILE A 162 -5.23 -26.12 13.33
C ILE A 162 -5.48 -26.45 14.81
N GLU A 163 -6.14 -25.58 15.58
CA GLU A 163 -6.40 -25.84 17.01
C GLU A 163 -7.51 -26.88 17.25
N GLU A 164 -8.49 -27.05 16.34
CA GLU A 164 -9.50 -28.12 16.49
C GLU A 164 -8.98 -29.53 16.15
N ASN A 165 -7.88 -29.65 15.40
CA ASN A 165 -7.33 -30.95 14.99
C ASN A 165 -6.22 -31.49 15.89
N GLU A 166 -5.69 -30.71 16.86
CA GLU A 166 -4.71 -31.21 17.83
C GLU A 166 -5.33 -31.74 19.14
N GLU A 167 -6.59 -31.40 19.48
CA GLU A 167 -7.25 -31.94 20.69
C GLU A 167 -7.93 -33.31 20.50
N THR A 168 -8.07 -33.81 19.27
CA THR A 168 -8.73 -35.11 19.01
C THR A 168 -7.80 -36.31 18.88
N GLU A 169 -6.47 -36.14 18.99
CA GLU A 169 -5.49 -37.24 18.86
C GLU A 169 -4.72 -37.56 20.16
N GLN A 170 -5.34 -37.41 21.33
CA GLN A 170 -4.80 -37.91 22.62
C GLN A 170 -5.77 -38.77 23.45
N THR A 171 -6.82 -39.34 22.86
CA THR A 171 -7.62 -40.39 23.53
C THR A 171 -7.91 -41.58 22.62
N VAL A 172 -6.90 -42.45 22.44
CA VAL A 172 -7.08 -43.90 22.24
C VAL A 172 -5.99 -44.64 23.01
#